data_AF-A0A367GJC7-F1
#
_entry.id   AF-A0A367GJC7-F1
#
_cell.length_a   1.000
_cell.length_b   1.000
_cell.length_c   1.000
_cell.angle_alpha   90.00
_cell.angle_beta   90.00
_cell.angle_gamma   90.00
#
_symmetry.space_group_name_H-M   'P 1'
#
loop_
_entity.id
_entity.type
_entity.pdbx_description
1 polymer ?
#
loop_
_entity_poly.entity_id
_entity_poly.type
_entity_poly.pdbx_seq_one_letter_code
_entity_poly.pdbx_strand_id
1 'polypeptide(L)'
;MIRYNVKVNDQIYQVDLERDTTIHDAESTESSADICFEAIKAEYDYCVTRAEKLENKVYILLAACAFVFALLTTQIEKAGKLDVPQSGSELLGIIIYTILLVVAVISNVGMLVMTVSLLKSVRFERLDAGLLLTEGIPDEKDTTAVRFIGRLYVQHTSKNNAVLEKGYTAFNRCVNAFCVSIVALIALAIISIFLGL
;
A
#
# COMPACT_ATOMS: atom_id res chain seq x y z
N MET A 1 -38.81 -5.54 -16.56
CA MET A 1 -37.37 -5.26 -16.70
C MET A 1 -37.19 -3.94 -17.45
N ILE A 2 -36.51 -2.97 -16.86
CA ILE A 2 -36.14 -1.70 -17.51
C ILE A 2 -34.63 -1.78 -17.80
N ARG A 3 -34.25 -1.60 -19.06
CA ARG A 3 -32.86 -1.69 -19.51
C ARG A 3 -32.24 -0.30 -19.54
N TYR A 4 -31.15 -0.11 -18.81
CA TYR A 4 -30.38 1.13 -18.79
C TYR A 4 -29.04 0.92 -19.47
N ASN A 5 -28.66 1.89 -20.31
CA ASN A 5 -27.32 1.97 -20.89
C ASN A 5 -26.49 2.90 -19.99
N VAL A 6 -25.55 2.33 -19.24
CA VAL A 6 -24.64 3.08 -18.37
C VAL A 6 -23.32 3.26 -19.08
N LYS A 7 -22.87 4.50 -19.27
CA LYS A 7 -21.57 4.80 -19.88
C LYS A 7 -20.51 4.99 -18.79
N VAL A 8 -19.50 4.13 -18.78
CA VAL A 8 -18.34 4.22 -17.87
C VAL A 8 -17.06 4.15 -18.71
N ASN A 9 -16.18 5.16 -18.60
CA ASN A 9 -14.90 5.23 -19.33
C ASN A 9 -15.03 4.91 -20.83
N ASP A 10 -15.99 5.57 -21.50
CA ASP A 10 -16.30 5.38 -22.92
C ASP A 10 -16.83 4.00 -23.36
N GLN A 11 -17.05 3.08 -22.42
CA GLN A 11 -17.72 1.81 -22.64
C GLN A 11 -19.17 1.88 -22.15
N ILE A 12 -20.09 1.23 -22.88
CA ILE A 12 -21.52 1.18 -22.54
C ILE A 12 -21.84 -0.19 -21.96
N TYR A 13 -22.36 -0.21 -20.73
CA TYR A 13 -22.83 -1.39 -20.03
C TYR A 13 -24.35 -1.40 -20.03
N GLN A 14 -24.93 -2.54 -20.40
CA GLN A 14 -26.36 -2.77 -20.29
C GLN A 14 -26.67 -3.35 -18.91
N VAL A 15 -27.45 -2.61 -18.14
CA VAL A 15 -27.93 -3.04 -16.82
C VAL A 15 -29.44 -3.22 -16.92
N ASP A 16 -29.88 -4.46 -16.74
CA ASP A 16 -31.29 -4.78 -16.69
C ASP A 16 -31.76 -4.73 -15.22
N LEU A 17 -32.66 -3.79 -14.91
CA LEU A 17 -33.27 -3.65 -13.59
C LEU A 17 -34.66 -4.29 -13.60
N GLU A 18 -34.96 -5.15 -12.62
CA GLU A 18 -36.32 -5.62 -12.41
C GLU A 18 -37.22 -4.45 -11.99
N ARG A 19 -38.44 -4.42 -12.54
CA ARG A 19 -39.41 -3.38 -12.20
C ARG A 19 -40.15 -3.91 -10.98
N ASP A 20 -39.87 -3.35 -9.81
CA ASP A 20 -40.61 -3.70 -8.61
C ASP A 20 -42.09 -3.31 -8.78
N THR A 21 -42.97 -4.31 -8.73
CA THR A 21 -44.44 -4.14 -8.86
C THR A 21 -45.17 -4.30 -7.54
N THR A 22 -44.51 -4.09 -6.42
CA THR A 22 -45.15 -4.06 -5.10
C THR A 22 -45.27 -2.62 -4.61
N ILE A 23 -46.49 -2.09 -4.68
CA ILE A 23 -46.95 -1.03 -3.79
C ILE A 23 -46.92 -1.65 -2.39
N HIS A 24 -45.97 -1.22 -1.55
CA HIS A 24 -45.99 -1.51 -0.13
C HIS A 24 -45.83 -0.21 0.66
N ASP A 25 -46.82 0.03 1.52
CA ASP A 25 -46.90 1.11 2.48
C ASP A 25 -45.71 1.09 3.46
N ALA A 26 -45.20 2.29 3.77
CA ALA A 26 -44.49 2.64 5.00
C ALA A 26 -43.16 1.94 5.35
N GLU A 27 -42.31 1.63 4.37
CA GLU A 27 -40.85 1.60 4.59
C GLU A 27 -40.25 2.85 3.95
N SER A 28 -39.36 3.54 4.67
CA SER A 28 -38.69 4.76 4.21
C SER A 28 -38.16 4.56 2.79
N THR A 29 -38.81 5.18 1.81
CA THR A 29 -38.31 5.27 0.44
C THR A 29 -36.96 5.97 0.50
N GLU A 30 -35.88 5.21 0.59
CA GLU A 30 -34.52 5.71 0.43
C GLU A 30 -34.48 6.47 -0.89
N SER A 31 -34.16 7.76 -0.82
CA SER A 31 -34.03 8.54 -2.02
C SER A 31 -32.88 7.96 -2.83
N SER A 32 -32.99 7.95 -4.17
CA SER A 32 -31.85 7.59 -5.03
C SER A 32 -30.58 8.41 -4.73
N ALA A 33 -30.75 9.61 -4.16
CA ALA A 33 -29.67 10.45 -3.65
C ALA A 33 -28.98 9.84 -2.42
N ASP A 34 -29.73 9.23 -1.51
CA ASP A 34 -29.22 8.59 -0.30
C ASP A 34 -28.40 7.36 -0.67
N ILE A 35 -28.92 6.51 -1.56
CA ILE A 35 -28.21 5.33 -2.08
C ILE A 35 -26.88 5.73 -2.76
N CYS A 36 -26.89 6.79 -3.58
CA CYS A 36 -25.65 7.28 -4.21
C CYS A 36 -24.66 7.83 -3.17
N PHE A 37 -25.15 8.57 -2.17
CA PHE A 37 -24.31 9.14 -1.12
C PHE A 37 -23.68 8.05 -0.25
N GLU A 38 -24.44 7.04 0.15
CA GLU A 38 -23.93 5.90 0.91
C GLU A 38 -22.87 5.11 0.13
N ALA A 39 -23.08 4.87 -1.16
CA ALA A 39 -22.08 4.22 -2.01
C ALA A 39 -20.77 5.02 -2.08
N ILE A 40 -20.87 6.35 -2.21
CA ILE A 40 -19.71 7.25 -2.25
C ILE A 40 -18.99 7.27 -0.90
N LYS A 41 -19.74 7.31 0.21
CA LYS A 41 -19.20 7.25 1.57
C LYS A 41 -18.49 5.92 1.82
N ALA A 42 -19.11 4.80 1.45
CA ALA A 42 -18.53 3.48 1.60
C ALA A 42 -17.20 3.35 0.86
N GLU A 43 -17.09 3.89 -0.35
CA GLU A 43 -15.84 3.91 -1.11
C GLU A 43 -14.76 4.77 -0.43
N TYR A 44 -15.13 5.91 0.15
CA TYR A 44 -14.21 6.73 0.93
C TYR A 44 -13.72 6.00 2.19
N ASP A 45 -14.62 5.37 2.95
CA ASP A 45 -14.29 4.57 4.14
C ASP A 45 -13.40 3.37 3.77
N TYR A 46 -13.64 2.75 2.60
CA TYR A 46 -12.78 1.72 2.04
C TYR A 46 -11.37 2.24 1.75
N CYS A 47 -11.23 3.45 1.19
CA CYS A 47 -9.95 4.11 0.93
C CYS A 47 -9.16 4.35 2.24
N VAL A 48 -9.83 4.83 3.29
CA VAL A 48 -9.24 5.02 4.62
C VAL A 48 -8.79 3.69 5.22
N THR A 49 -9.66 2.68 5.21
CA THR A 49 -9.35 1.32 5.69
C THR A 49 -8.15 0.72 4.96
N ARG A 50 -8.06 0.95 3.64
CA ARG A 50 -6.93 0.48 2.83
C ARG A 50 -5.62 1.19 3.23
N ALA A 51 -5.67 2.47 3.57
CA ALA A 51 -4.52 3.20 4.11
C ALA A 51 -4.02 2.61 5.43
N GLU A 52 -4.92 2.38 6.39
CA GLU A 52 -4.59 1.78 7.69
C GLU A 52 -3.97 0.38 7.51
N LYS A 53 -4.52 -0.43 6.60
CA LYS A 53 -3.97 -1.75 6.26
C LYS A 53 -2.56 -1.63 5.68
N LEU A 54 -2.27 -0.61 4.87
CA LEU A 54 -0.91 -0.38 4.36
C LEU A 54 0.05 -0.01 5.49
N GLU A 55 -0.33 0.90 6.40
CA GLU A 55 0.48 1.25 7.57
C GLU A 55 0.80 0.03 8.43
N ASN A 56 -0.21 -0.80 8.73
CA ASN A 56 -0.01 -2.05 9.46
C ASN A 56 0.98 -3.00 8.77
N LYS A 57 0.89 -3.15 7.45
CA LYS A 57 1.84 -3.95 6.66
C LYS A 57 3.26 -3.38 6.72
N VAL A 58 3.41 -2.05 6.68
CA VAL A 58 4.70 -1.36 6.80
C VAL A 58 5.33 -1.60 8.16
N TYR A 59 4.57 -1.54 9.26
CA TYR A 59 5.07 -1.86 10.60
C TYR A 59 5.56 -3.30 10.73
N ILE A 60 4.81 -4.27 10.19
CA ILE A 60 5.22 -5.68 10.17
C ILE A 60 6.54 -5.83 9.40
N LEU A 61 6.66 -5.18 8.24
CA LEU A 61 7.89 -5.23 7.46
C LEU A 61 9.07 -4.59 8.20
N LEU A 62 8.85 -3.47 8.90
CA LEU A 62 9.88 -2.81 9.70
C LEU A 62 10.42 -3.72 10.81
N ALA A 63 9.53 -4.45 11.49
CA ALA A 63 9.94 -5.44 12.49
C ALA A 63 10.76 -6.58 11.86
N ALA A 64 10.35 -7.08 10.69
CA ALA A 64 11.11 -8.08 9.95
C ALA A 64 12.48 -7.56 9.49
N CYS A 65 12.59 -6.30 9.07
CA CYS A 65 13.87 -5.64 8.75
C CYS A 65 14.79 -5.56 9.97
N ALA A 66 14.26 -5.29 11.17
CA ALA A 66 15.06 -5.30 12.39
C ALA A 66 15.65 -6.69 12.68
N PHE A 67 14.87 -7.76 12.47
CA PHE A 67 15.36 -9.13 12.58
C PHE A 67 16.47 -9.43 11.54
N VAL A 68 16.27 -9.05 10.28
CA VAL A 68 17.29 -9.18 9.22
C VAL A 68 18.56 -8.40 9.56
N PHE A 69 18.44 -7.21 10.13
CA PHE A 69 19.58 -6.43 10.59
C PHE A 69 20.39 -7.18 11.66
N ALA A 70 19.73 -7.82 12.63
CA ALA A 70 20.40 -8.64 13.64
C ALA A 70 21.15 -9.83 13.03
N LEU A 71 20.55 -10.52 12.06
CA LEU A 71 21.24 -11.61 11.33
C LEU A 71 22.44 -11.10 10.55
N LEU A 72 22.31 -9.93 9.93
CA LEU A 72 23.38 -9.31 9.16
C LEU A 72 24.53 -8.89 10.06
N THR A 73 24.28 -8.36 11.27
CA THR A 73 25.35 -8.04 12.23
C THR A 73 26.16 -9.28 12.63
N THR A 74 25.51 -10.43 12.76
CA THR A 74 26.21 -11.70 13.02
C THR A 74 27.13 -12.09 11.86
N GLN A 75 26.70 -11.90 10.61
CA GLN A 75 27.56 -12.15 9.44
C GLN A 75 28.73 -11.15 9.38
N ILE A 76 28.51 -9.88 9.73
CA ILE A 76 29.58 -8.88 9.81
C ILE A 76 30.61 -9.28 10.87
N GLU A 77 30.18 -9.77 12.04
CA GLU A 77 31.09 -10.25 13.07
C GLU A 77 31.93 -11.45 12.59
N LYS A 78 31.32 -12.39 11.87
CA LYS A 78 32.02 -13.52 11.23
C LYS A 78 33.04 -13.05 10.19
N ALA A 79 32.72 -12.02 9.42
CA ALA A 79 33.67 -11.43 8.47
C ALA A 79 34.95 -10.92 9.17
N GLY A 80 34.83 -10.42 10.41
CA GLY A 80 35.97 -10.00 11.23
C GLY A 80 36.86 -11.14 11.74
N LYS A 81 36.41 -12.40 11.64
CA LYS A 81 37.13 -13.62 12.04
C LYS A 81 37.73 -14.37 10.84
N LEU A 82 37.69 -13.75 9.65
CA LEU A 82 38.26 -14.34 8.44
C LEU A 82 39.79 -14.42 8.54
N ASP A 83 40.30 -15.65 8.51
CA ASP A 83 41.74 -15.91 8.43
C ASP A 83 42.29 -15.69 7.02
N VAL A 84 43.61 -15.59 6.93
CA VAL A 84 44.32 -15.48 5.64
C VAL A 84 44.10 -16.77 4.84
N PRO A 85 43.63 -16.69 3.58
CA PRO A 85 43.30 -17.86 2.78
C PRO A 85 44.53 -18.75 2.54
N GLN A 86 44.38 -20.05 2.79
CA GLN A 86 45.43 -21.05 2.60
C GLN A 86 45.31 -21.74 1.24
N SER A 87 44.13 -21.69 0.62
CA SER A 87 43.85 -22.28 -0.69
C SER A 87 43.18 -21.31 -1.67
N GLY A 88 43.32 -21.56 -2.97
CA GLY A 88 42.66 -20.75 -4.00
C GLY A 88 41.13 -20.82 -3.94
N SER A 89 40.57 -21.94 -3.48
CA SER A 89 39.13 -22.12 -3.25
C SER A 89 38.61 -21.29 -2.08
N GLU A 90 39.36 -21.19 -0.99
CA GLU A 90 39.03 -20.32 0.14
C GLU A 90 39.05 -18.84 -0.26
N LEU A 91 40.08 -18.41 -1.01
CA LEU A 91 40.16 -17.06 -1.54
C LEU A 91 38.90 -16.71 -2.36
N LEU A 92 38.48 -17.60 -3.26
CA LEU A 92 37.29 -17.41 -4.07
C LEU A 92 36.02 -17.34 -3.21
N GLY A 93 35.91 -18.21 -2.20
CA GLY A 93 34.82 -18.18 -1.22
C GLY A 93 34.74 -16.87 -0.45
N ILE A 94 35.89 -16.33 0.02
CA ILE A 94 35.98 -15.06 0.73
C ILE A 94 35.57 -13.88 -0.16
N ILE A 95 35.97 -13.87 -1.44
CA ILE A 95 35.56 -12.83 -2.40
C ILE A 95 34.04 -12.85 -2.58
N ILE A 96 33.46 -14.03 -2.83
CA ILE A 96 32.00 -14.17 -2.98
C ILE A 96 31.28 -13.74 -1.70
N TYR A 97 31.77 -14.19 -0.54
CA TYR A 97 31.23 -13.84 0.76
C TYR A 97 31.20 -12.31 0.97
N THR A 98 32.31 -11.64 0.69
CA THR A 98 32.45 -10.19 0.84
C THR A 98 31.49 -9.44 -0.09
N ILE A 99 31.38 -9.86 -1.36
CA ILE A 99 30.45 -9.25 -2.32
C ILE A 99 29.00 -9.42 -1.86
N LEU A 100 28.61 -10.63 -1.46
CA LEU A 100 27.27 -10.90 -0.96
C LEU A 100 26.95 -10.11 0.31
N LEU A 101 27.93 -9.95 1.20
CA LEU A 101 27.76 -9.18 2.44
C LEU A 101 27.52 -7.71 2.14
N VAL A 102 28.29 -7.11 1.23
CA VAL A 102 28.09 -5.72 0.79
C VAL A 102 26.70 -5.54 0.16
N VAL A 103 26.29 -6.46 -0.72
CA VAL A 103 24.95 -6.42 -1.34
C VAL A 103 23.86 -6.52 -0.28
N ALA A 104 23.99 -7.43 0.70
CA ALA A 104 23.03 -7.58 1.79
C ALA A 104 22.93 -6.32 2.66
N VAL A 105 24.06 -5.66 2.97
CA VAL A 105 24.09 -4.39 3.70
C VAL A 105 23.39 -3.28 2.93
N ILE A 106 23.75 -3.07 1.66
CA ILE A 106 23.15 -2.01 0.83
C ILE A 106 21.65 -2.25 0.68
N SER A 107 21.24 -3.48 0.41
CA SER A 107 19.83 -3.85 0.31
C SER A 107 19.08 -3.56 1.61
N ASN A 108 19.64 -3.95 2.75
CA ASN A 108 18.99 -3.74 4.05
C ASN A 108 18.84 -2.26 4.41
N VAL A 109 19.88 -1.45 4.18
CA VAL A 109 19.81 0.00 4.39
C VAL A 109 18.78 0.63 3.44
N GLY A 110 18.80 0.26 2.16
CA GLY A 110 17.84 0.75 1.16
C GLY A 110 16.39 0.44 1.53
N MET A 111 16.12 -0.79 1.98
CA MET A 111 14.81 -1.20 2.48
C MET A 111 14.37 -0.39 3.69
N LEU A 112 15.26 -0.17 4.66
CA LEU A 112 14.94 0.57 5.87
C LEU A 112 14.56 2.02 5.55
N VAL A 113 15.35 2.69 4.71
CA VAL A 113 15.06 4.05 4.25
C VAL A 113 13.71 4.12 3.54
N MET A 114 13.44 3.18 2.64
CA MET A 114 12.19 3.16 1.87
C MET A 114 10.98 2.86 2.74
N THR A 115 11.10 1.93 3.69
CA THR A 115 10.05 1.55 4.66
C THR A 115 9.74 2.71 5.60
N VAL A 116 10.76 3.42 6.11
CA VAL A 116 10.56 4.64 6.91
C VAL A 116 9.94 5.75 6.06
N SER A 117 10.30 5.85 4.77
CA SER A 117 9.66 6.82 3.88
C SER A 117 8.18 6.52 3.63
N LEU A 118 7.75 5.26 3.71
CA LEU A 118 6.34 4.87 3.63
C LEU A 118 5.55 5.26 4.89
N LEU A 119 6.22 5.39 6.04
CA LEU A 119 5.62 5.90 7.29
C LEU A 119 5.50 7.42 7.33
N LYS A 120 6.13 8.15 6.39
CA LYS A 120 5.93 9.61 6.32
C LYS A 120 4.45 9.87 6.04
N SER A 121 3.86 10.73 6.87
CA SER A 121 2.44 11.10 6.80
C SER A 121 2.02 11.38 5.36
N VAL A 122 1.11 10.55 4.87
CA VAL A 122 0.45 10.76 3.59
C VAL A 122 -0.72 11.71 3.84
N ARG A 123 -0.70 12.88 3.18
CA ARG A 123 -1.81 13.82 3.25
C ARG A 123 -2.95 13.31 2.36
N PHE A 124 -3.93 12.66 2.99
CA PHE A 124 -5.21 12.39 2.35
C PHE A 124 -5.96 13.70 2.13
N GLU A 125 -6.53 13.88 0.95
CA GLU A 125 -7.53 14.92 0.75
C GLU A 125 -8.77 14.52 1.55
N ARG A 126 -9.14 15.38 2.50
CA ARG A 126 -10.34 15.23 3.32
C ARG A 126 -11.35 16.27 2.86
N LEU A 127 -12.62 15.94 3.00
CA LEU A 127 -13.69 16.90 2.79
C LEU A 127 -13.52 18.07 3.78
N ASP A 128 -13.43 19.28 3.25
CA ASP A 128 -13.34 20.49 4.05
C ASP A 128 -14.76 20.99 4.36
N ALA A 129 -15.17 20.87 5.62
CA ALA A 129 -16.45 21.39 6.08
C ALA A 129 -16.53 22.92 5.93
N GLY A 130 -15.39 23.62 6.01
CA GLY A 130 -15.30 25.05 5.75
C GLY A 130 -15.67 25.39 4.31
N LEU A 131 -15.21 24.60 3.34
CA LEU A 131 -15.57 24.76 1.92
C LEU A 131 -17.08 24.63 1.71
N LEU A 132 -17.72 23.67 2.39
CA LEU A 132 -19.17 23.48 2.30
C LEU A 132 -19.94 24.69 2.84
N LEU A 133 -19.46 25.28 3.94
CA LEU A 133 -20.06 26.45 4.56
C LEU A 133 -19.82 27.73 3.75
N THR A 134 -18.65 27.88 3.12
CA THR A 134 -18.32 29.07 2.31
C THR A 134 -19.02 29.08 0.95
N GLU A 135 -19.27 27.92 0.35
CA GLU A 135 -19.99 27.79 -0.92
C GLU A 135 -21.52 27.82 -0.73
N GLY A 136 -22.02 28.03 0.50
CA GLY A 136 -23.46 28.14 0.78
C GLY A 136 -24.23 26.85 0.51
N ILE A 137 -23.55 25.70 0.47
CA ILE A 137 -24.16 24.39 0.19
C ILE A 137 -25.32 24.05 1.14
N PRO A 138 -25.32 24.41 2.44
CA PRO A 138 -26.46 24.18 3.33
C PRO A 138 -27.73 24.94 2.93
N ASP A 139 -27.60 26.03 2.19
CA ASP A 139 -28.73 26.87 1.75
C ASP A 139 -29.21 26.50 0.33
N GLU A 140 -28.50 25.59 -0.34
CA GLU A 140 -28.82 25.09 -1.67
C GLU A 140 -29.87 23.96 -1.63
N LYS A 141 -30.50 23.70 -2.78
CA LYS A 141 -31.42 22.56 -2.90
C LYS A 141 -30.68 21.24 -2.67
N ASP A 142 -31.32 20.29 -1.99
CA ASP A 142 -30.78 18.96 -1.69
C ASP A 142 -30.10 18.29 -2.89
N THR A 143 -30.73 18.33 -4.06
CA THR A 143 -30.18 17.75 -5.30
C THR A 143 -28.88 18.41 -5.78
N THR A 144 -28.71 19.71 -5.55
CA THR A 144 -27.49 20.46 -5.89
C THR A 144 -26.39 20.16 -4.88
N ALA A 145 -26.72 20.17 -3.58
CA ALA A 145 -25.80 19.83 -2.50
C ALA A 145 -25.24 18.40 -2.66
N VAL A 146 -26.11 17.41 -2.91
CA VAL A 146 -25.71 16.02 -3.14
C VAL A 146 -24.80 15.88 -4.35
N ARG A 147 -25.10 16.56 -5.47
CA ARG A 147 -24.23 16.53 -6.67
C ARG A 147 -22.87 17.16 -6.40
N PHE A 148 -22.82 18.25 -5.64
CA PHE A 148 -21.58 18.94 -5.31
C PHE A 148 -20.70 18.08 -4.39
N ILE A 149 -21.26 17.59 -3.28
CA ILE A 149 -20.58 16.71 -2.32
C ILE A 149 -20.13 15.42 -3.02
N GLY A 150 -21.00 14.81 -3.83
CA GLY A 150 -20.65 13.61 -4.58
C GLY A 150 -19.47 13.80 -5.54
N ARG A 151 -19.41 14.95 -6.23
CA ARG A 151 -18.25 15.30 -7.08
C ARG A 151 -16.96 15.46 -6.28
N LEU A 152 -17.01 16.18 -5.15
CA LEU A 152 -15.86 16.37 -4.27
C LEU A 152 -15.32 15.03 -3.76
N TYR A 153 -16.21 14.16 -3.27
CA TYR A 153 -15.81 12.84 -2.80
C TYR A 153 -15.18 12.00 -3.91
N VAL A 154 -15.79 11.93 -5.11
CA VAL A 154 -15.22 11.17 -6.23
C VAL A 154 -13.83 11.69 -6.60
N GLN A 155 -13.64 13.02 -6.60
CA GLN A 155 -12.35 13.64 -6.88
C GLN A 155 -11.30 13.33 -5.81
N HIS A 156 -11.66 13.48 -4.53
CA HIS A 156 -10.77 13.18 -3.41
C HIS A 156 -10.42 11.69 -3.35
N THR A 157 -11.40 10.79 -3.50
CA THR A 157 -11.20 9.35 -3.56
C THR A 157 -10.26 8.95 -4.71
N SER A 158 -10.45 9.51 -5.90
CA SER A 158 -9.57 9.24 -7.05
C SER A 158 -8.12 9.62 -6.76
N LYS A 159 -7.88 10.81 -6.20
CA LYS A 159 -6.54 11.27 -5.83
C LYS A 159 -5.94 10.44 -4.70
N ASN A 160 -6.72 10.16 -3.65
CA ASN A 160 -6.30 9.35 -2.51
C ASN A 160 -5.93 7.93 -2.95
N ASN A 161 -6.71 7.32 -3.84
CA ASN A 161 -6.40 6.02 -4.44
C ASN A 161 -5.11 6.05 -5.25
N ALA A 162 -4.85 7.11 -6.03
CA ALA A 162 -3.59 7.26 -6.76
C ALA A 162 -2.37 7.37 -5.83
N VAL A 163 -2.52 8.05 -4.68
CA VAL A 163 -1.47 8.14 -3.66
C VAL A 163 -1.26 6.78 -2.98
N LEU A 164 -2.34 6.08 -2.62
CA LEU A 164 -2.27 4.72 -2.07
C LEU A 164 -1.60 3.74 -3.03
N GLU A 165 -1.93 3.79 -4.33
CA GLU A 165 -1.35 2.89 -5.33
C GLU A 165 0.17 3.06 -5.43
N LYS A 166 0.66 4.30 -5.36
CA LYS A 166 2.10 4.58 -5.26
C LYS A 166 2.69 4.00 -3.98
N GLY A 167 2.00 4.16 -2.84
CA GLY A 167 2.39 3.57 -1.56
C GLY A 167 2.50 2.04 -1.61
N TYR A 168 1.50 1.35 -2.16
CA TYR A 168 1.52 -0.10 -2.35
C TYR A 168 2.62 -0.55 -3.31
N THR A 169 2.83 0.19 -4.41
CA THR A 169 3.91 -0.11 -5.37
C THR A 169 5.28 -0.03 -4.69
N ALA A 170 5.49 1.02 -3.89
CA ALA A 170 6.70 1.18 -3.11
C ALA A 170 6.84 0.08 -2.04
N PHE A 171 5.78 -0.24 -1.31
CA PHE A 171 5.77 -1.33 -0.34
C PHE A 171 6.14 -2.68 -0.98
N ASN A 172 5.56 -3.02 -2.14
CA ASN A 172 5.88 -4.26 -2.85
C ASN A 172 7.35 -4.32 -3.28
N ARG A 173 7.96 -3.19 -3.64
CA ARG A 173 9.41 -3.14 -3.89
C ARG A 173 10.21 -3.42 -2.62
N CYS A 174 9.80 -2.90 -1.46
CA CYS A 174 10.45 -3.24 -0.19
C CYS A 174 10.35 -4.75 0.12
N VAL A 175 9.17 -5.35 -0.08
CA VAL A 175 8.97 -6.79 0.12
C VAL A 175 9.86 -7.62 -0.82
N ASN A 176 9.97 -7.24 -2.09
CA ASN A 176 10.85 -7.93 -3.04
C ASN A 176 12.32 -7.83 -2.62
N ALA A 177 12.79 -6.64 -2.22
CA ALA A 177 14.13 -6.44 -1.70
C ALA A 177 14.37 -7.25 -0.41
N PHE A 178 13.33 -7.41 0.42
CA PHE A 178 13.39 -8.20 1.65
C PHE A 178 13.62 -9.67 1.34
N CYS A 179 12.88 -10.23 0.38
CA CYS A 179 13.10 -11.59 -0.10
C CYS A 179 14.53 -11.79 -0.62
N VAL A 180 15.06 -10.85 -1.40
CA VAL A 180 16.46 -10.90 -1.89
C VAL A 180 17.46 -10.89 -0.74
N SER A 181 17.26 -10.04 0.27
CA SER A 181 18.11 -9.98 1.46
C SER A 181 18.11 -11.28 2.26
N ILE A 182 16.94 -11.94 2.41
CA ILE A 182 16.84 -13.24 3.07
C ILE A 182 17.62 -14.31 2.30
N VAL A 183 17.46 -14.38 0.98
CA VAL A 183 18.20 -15.33 0.14
C VAL A 183 19.72 -15.09 0.23
N ALA A 184 20.14 -13.82 0.19
CA ALA A 184 21.55 -13.45 0.34
C ALA A 184 22.09 -13.85 1.73
N LEU A 185 21.33 -13.66 2.80
CA LEU A 185 21.72 -14.09 4.16
C LEU A 185 21.84 -15.62 4.27
N ILE A 186 20.95 -16.38 3.64
CA ILE A 186 21.04 -17.84 3.61
C ILE A 186 22.31 -18.27 2.85
N ALA A 187 22.59 -17.66 1.70
CA ALA A 187 23.81 -17.93 0.94
C ALA A 187 25.08 -17.58 1.75
N LEU A 188 25.08 -16.44 2.43
CA LEU A 188 26.15 -16.04 3.34
C LEU A 188 26.35 -17.05 4.46
N ALA A 189 25.27 -17.54 5.07
CA ALA A 189 25.37 -18.56 6.13
C ALA A 189 25.98 -19.88 5.61
N ILE A 190 25.60 -20.33 4.42
CA ILE A 190 26.17 -21.54 3.80
C ILE A 190 27.67 -21.35 3.51
N ILE A 191 28.05 -20.21 2.93
CA ILE A 191 29.45 -19.91 2.63
C ILE A 191 30.27 -19.78 3.92
N SER A 192 29.72 -19.15 4.95
CA SER A 192 30.35 -19.07 6.28
C SER A 192 30.69 -20.46 6.83
N ILE A 193 29.77 -21.42 6.73
CA ILE A 193 30.02 -22.80 7.18
C ILE A 193 31.17 -23.44 6.37
N PHE A 194 31.20 -23.23 5.05
CA PHE A 194 32.27 -23.76 4.20
C PHE A 194 33.64 -23.14 4.52
N LEU A 195 33.66 -21.86 4.91
CA LEU A 195 34.86 -21.14 5.34
C LEU A 195 35.25 -21.40 6.81
N GLY A 196 34.46 -22.16 7.56
CA GLY A 196 34.74 -22.47 8.98
C GLY A 196 34.43 -21.34 9.97
N LEU A 197 33.52 -20.42 9.61
CA LEU A 197 33.09 -19.24 10.40
C LEU A 197 31.81 -19.45 11.22
#